data_AF-A0AAV9F4M8-F1
#
_entry.id   AF-A0AAV9F4M8-F1
#
_cell.length_a   1.000
_cell.length_b   1.000
_cell.length_c   1.000
_cell.angle_alpha   90.00
_cell.angle_beta   90.00
_cell.angle_gamma   90.00
#
_symmetry.space_group_name_H-M   'P 1'
#
loop_
_entity.id
_entity.type
_entity.pdbx_description
1 polymer ?
#
loop_
_entity_poly.entity_id
_entity_poly.type
_entity_poly.pdbx_seq_one_letter_code
_entity_poly.pdbx_strand_id
1 'polypeptide(L)'
;MKFEEEVARVEKVKNERGVQQWRVKVNLVDHVKVPVFPAGLSPPAYDELVQDYVSKVGMERLPESRPLWELHIFQHQVPHQPRRGHHHALGDSFSLMSALFSCDKRADDPSLPLSFPSNNAAAAKKVGPCGPGLVSLVMNTVRDFAWGLAKSTFIEDGVSPIRSGMDRVEFRPIEISFLTFSLDDIRRVKARIGGTMNDIICGIIFHGTQLYMQSAGDGSNSAQATALVLLNTRVIDKNYKNPKEMTKPDAEPPWGNRFGFLHISISTRDGPDKDDPLKIISKVKRLIKRKKSSLGVFLTGQLLETMRRFLGPEVTARYVHSTMKNTSMAISNLIGPKEKMSLADHPIRSFHFMVVGVPQSLRITIVSYMGKLKVAMGTEKGFIDPKLLTTCMEKAYKRIYEAALEENP
;
A
#
# COMPACT_ATOMS: atom_id res chain seq x y z
N MET A 1 -13.54 -34.33 10.73
CA MET A 1 -12.10 -34.48 11.02
C MET A 1 -11.92 -34.19 12.51
N LYS A 2 -11.77 -35.23 13.35
CA LYS A 2 -11.52 -35.05 14.79
C LYS A 2 -10.02 -34.80 14.96
N PHE A 3 -9.65 -33.72 15.63
CA PHE A 3 -8.27 -33.41 15.98
C PHE A 3 -8.19 -33.32 17.50
N GLU A 4 -7.38 -34.18 18.10
CA GLU A 4 -7.05 -34.14 19.53
C GLU A 4 -6.14 -32.94 19.83
N GLU A 5 -6.37 -32.34 21.00
CA GLU A 5 -5.75 -31.11 21.47
C GLU A 5 -4.31 -31.35 21.96
N GLU A 6 -3.35 -30.66 21.33
CA GLU A 6 -2.05 -30.34 21.95
C GLU A 6 -1.89 -28.82 21.93
N VAL A 7 -2.01 -28.17 23.09
CA VAL A 7 -1.85 -26.71 23.22
C VAL A 7 -0.37 -26.36 23.05
N ALA A 8 -0.05 -25.60 22.00
CA ALA A 8 1.32 -25.21 21.65
C ALA A 8 1.81 -23.99 22.45
N ARG A 9 3.02 -24.08 23.01
CA ARG A 9 3.77 -22.94 23.56
C ARG A 9 4.43 -22.15 22.43
N VAL A 10 4.43 -20.82 22.56
CA VAL A 10 5.13 -19.90 21.67
C VAL A 10 6.36 -19.35 22.39
N GLU A 11 7.55 -19.63 21.86
CA GLU A 11 8.80 -19.09 22.41
C GLU A 11 9.28 -17.90 21.57
N LYS A 12 9.43 -16.75 22.23
CA LYS A 12 10.21 -15.61 21.71
C LYS A 12 11.69 -15.96 21.90
N VAL A 13 12.38 -16.29 20.81
CA VAL A 13 13.81 -16.63 20.80
C VAL A 13 14.58 -15.45 20.20
N LYS A 14 15.66 -15.01 20.82
CA LYS A 14 16.60 -14.09 20.16
C LYS A 14 17.63 -14.90 19.40
N ASN A 15 17.86 -14.57 18.13
CA ASN A 15 19.02 -15.13 17.42
C ASN A 15 20.33 -14.53 17.95
N GLU A 16 21.48 -15.06 17.52
CA GLU A 16 22.83 -14.61 17.92
C GLU A 16 23.09 -13.11 17.68
N ARG A 17 22.29 -12.47 16.82
CA ARG A 17 22.36 -11.04 16.49
C ARG A 17 21.34 -10.19 17.28
N GLY A 18 20.69 -10.76 18.29
CA GLY A 18 19.70 -10.09 19.13
C GLY A 18 18.33 -9.87 18.48
N VAL A 19 18.07 -10.45 17.31
CA VAL A 19 16.79 -10.32 16.58
C VAL A 19 15.78 -11.31 17.16
N GLN A 20 14.61 -10.81 17.55
CA GLN A 20 13.49 -11.61 18.04
C GLN A 20 12.94 -12.49 16.90
N GLN A 21 12.77 -13.77 17.18
CA GLN A 21 12.22 -14.80 16.31
C GLN A 21 11.15 -15.58 17.08
N TRP A 22 10.20 -16.12 16.34
CA TRP A 22 9.16 -16.98 16.87
C TRP A 22 9.40 -18.41 16.38
N ARG A 23 9.58 -19.37 17.31
CA ARG A 23 9.56 -20.80 16.98
C ARG A 23 8.22 -21.35 17.45
N VAL A 24 7.39 -21.85 16.51
CA VAL A 24 5.97 -22.10 16.81
C VAL A 24 5.43 -23.32 16.09
N LYS A 25 4.71 -24.18 16.83
CA LYS A 25 3.71 -25.10 16.27
C LYS A 25 2.46 -24.29 15.94
N VAL A 26 1.87 -24.49 14.77
CA VAL A 26 0.69 -23.76 14.28
C VAL A 26 -0.54 -24.65 14.41
N ASN A 27 -1.58 -24.18 15.10
CA ASN A 27 -2.89 -24.83 15.11
C ASN A 27 -3.85 -24.09 14.17
N LEU A 28 -4.26 -24.72 13.06
CA LEU A 28 -5.07 -24.05 12.03
C LEU A 28 -6.44 -23.58 12.54
N VAL A 29 -7.03 -24.24 13.54
CA VAL A 29 -8.35 -23.88 14.10
C VAL A 29 -8.30 -22.48 14.75
N ASP A 30 -7.15 -22.12 15.28
CA ASP A 30 -6.93 -20.82 15.90
C ASP A 30 -6.88 -19.68 14.88
N HIS A 31 -6.41 -19.98 13.67
CA HIS A 31 -6.13 -18.98 12.64
C HIS A 31 -7.19 -18.91 11.53
N VAL A 32 -7.89 -20.00 11.23
CA VAL A 32 -8.92 -20.02 10.17
C VAL A 32 -10.30 -19.76 10.78
N LYS A 33 -10.94 -18.68 10.35
CA LYS A 33 -12.28 -18.25 10.80
C LYS A 33 -13.25 -18.31 9.63
N VAL A 34 -14.47 -18.78 9.88
CA VAL A 34 -15.54 -18.84 8.87
C VAL A 34 -16.75 -18.10 9.43
N PRO A 35 -16.87 -16.78 9.24
CA PRO A 35 -18.02 -16.01 9.72
C PRO A 35 -19.31 -16.44 9.01
N VAL A 36 -20.41 -16.44 9.75
CA VAL A 36 -21.75 -16.78 9.25
C VAL A 36 -22.56 -15.49 9.12
N PHE A 37 -23.06 -15.23 7.91
CA PHE A 37 -23.94 -14.09 7.62
C PHE A 37 -25.39 -14.53 7.44
N PRO A 38 -26.37 -13.62 7.65
CA PRO A 38 -27.78 -13.91 7.43
C PRO A 38 -28.10 -14.46 6.04
N ALA A 39 -29.11 -15.32 5.97
CA ALA A 39 -29.62 -15.89 4.72
C ALA A 39 -30.43 -14.86 3.91
N GLY A 40 -30.53 -15.07 2.59
CA GLY A 40 -31.43 -14.28 1.73
C GLY A 40 -31.03 -12.83 1.49
N LEU A 41 -29.80 -12.44 1.83
CA LEU A 41 -29.30 -11.08 1.58
C LEU A 41 -29.19 -10.79 0.09
N SER A 42 -29.56 -9.57 -0.31
CA SER A 42 -29.24 -9.07 -1.64
C SER A 42 -27.71 -8.94 -1.80
N PRO A 43 -27.17 -9.04 -3.04
CA PRO A 43 -25.73 -8.87 -3.26
C PRO A 43 -25.14 -7.58 -2.65
N PRO A 44 -25.79 -6.40 -2.76
CA PRO A 44 -25.31 -5.18 -2.12
C PRO A 44 -25.28 -5.25 -0.58
N ALA A 45 -26.30 -5.83 0.05
CA ALA A 45 -26.36 -5.97 1.50
C ALA A 45 -25.31 -6.96 2.02
N TYR A 46 -25.03 -8.03 1.27
CA TYR A 46 -23.93 -8.95 1.57
C TYR A 46 -22.57 -8.25 1.46
N ASP A 47 -22.38 -7.42 0.44
CA ASP A 47 -21.14 -6.65 0.24
C ASP A 47 -20.88 -5.68 1.39
N GLU A 48 -21.92 -4.98 1.85
CA GLU A 48 -21.85 -4.07 3.00
C GLU A 48 -21.44 -4.82 4.28
N LEU A 49 -22.03 -5.99 4.55
CA LEU A 49 -21.65 -6.81 5.71
C LEU A 49 -20.23 -7.36 5.64
N VAL A 50 -19.77 -7.77 4.45
CA VAL A 50 -18.36 -8.16 4.25
C VAL A 50 -17.44 -6.97 4.54
N GLN A 51 -17.79 -5.78 4.04
CA GLN A 51 -17.01 -4.57 4.22
C GLN A 51 -16.92 -4.15 5.69
N ASP A 52 -18.04 -4.19 6.42
CA ASP A 52 -18.08 -3.93 7.86
C ASP A 52 -17.26 -4.96 8.65
N TYR A 53 -17.38 -6.25 8.29
CA TYR A 53 -16.62 -7.30 8.96
C TYR A 53 -15.11 -7.12 8.74
N VAL A 54 -14.67 -6.88 7.50
CA VAL A 54 -13.25 -6.69 7.17
C VAL A 54 -12.71 -5.43 7.85
N SER A 55 -13.51 -4.36 7.91
CA SER A 55 -13.15 -3.12 8.62
C SER A 55 -13.00 -3.35 10.13
N LYS A 56 -13.87 -4.16 10.73
CA LYS A 56 -13.80 -4.56 12.13
C LYS A 56 -12.55 -5.41 12.43
N VAL A 57 -12.35 -6.50 11.68
CA VAL A 57 -11.20 -7.41 11.86
C VAL A 57 -9.87 -6.69 11.67
N GLY A 58 -9.80 -5.75 10.71
CA GLY A 58 -8.61 -4.92 10.53
C GLY A 58 -8.22 -4.07 11.75
N MET A 59 -9.13 -3.85 12.69
CA MET A 59 -8.88 -3.12 13.95
C MET A 59 -8.68 -4.03 15.16
N GLU A 60 -8.91 -5.33 15.02
CA GLU A 60 -8.68 -6.30 16.09
C GLU A 60 -7.19 -6.61 16.24
N ARG A 61 -6.71 -6.61 17.48
CA ARG A 61 -5.32 -6.98 17.81
C ARG A 61 -5.18 -8.49 17.78
N LEU A 62 -4.26 -8.97 16.94
CA LEU A 62 -3.91 -10.39 16.89
C LEU A 62 -3.30 -10.85 18.23
N PRO A 63 -3.72 -12.00 18.78
CA PRO A 63 -3.19 -12.49 20.06
C PRO A 63 -1.68 -12.79 19.98
N GLU A 64 -0.89 -12.22 20.89
CA GLU A 64 0.57 -12.42 20.94
C GLU A 64 0.99 -13.81 21.42
N SER A 65 0.04 -14.60 21.94
CA SER A 65 0.24 -15.98 22.35
C SER A 65 0.28 -16.96 21.18
N ARG A 66 0.15 -16.50 19.93
CA ARG A 66 0.18 -17.33 18.71
C ARG A 66 0.80 -16.55 17.53
N PRO A 67 1.14 -17.22 16.41
CA PRO A 67 1.57 -16.52 15.20
C PRO A 67 0.59 -15.42 14.79
N LEU A 68 1.10 -14.24 14.41
CA LEU A 68 0.29 -13.04 14.17
C LEU A 68 -0.32 -13.04 12.76
N TRP A 69 -1.20 -14.00 12.49
CA TRP A 69 -2.01 -14.03 11.27
C TRP A 69 -3.35 -14.76 11.49
N GLU A 70 -4.35 -14.41 10.69
CA GLU A 70 -5.66 -15.07 10.62
C GLU A 70 -6.15 -15.10 9.17
N LEU A 71 -6.94 -16.12 8.82
CA LEU A 71 -7.59 -16.30 7.53
C LEU A 71 -9.10 -16.39 7.75
N HIS A 72 -9.85 -15.44 7.23
CA HIS A 72 -11.30 -15.39 7.32
C HIS A 72 -11.91 -15.78 5.97
N ILE A 73 -12.76 -16.80 5.95
CA ILE A 73 -13.39 -17.33 4.74
C ILE A 73 -14.88 -17.06 4.80
N PHE A 74 -15.38 -16.21 3.92
CA PHE A 74 -16.79 -15.91 3.78
C PHE A 74 -17.41 -16.86 2.76
N GLN A 75 -18.38 -17.63 3.22
CA GLN A 75 -19.18 -18.49 2.36
C GLN A 75 -20.44 -17.73 1.94
N HIS A 76 -20.73 -17.75 0.65
CA HIS A 76 -22.00 -17.23 0.15
C HIS A 76 -23.04 -18.36 0.24
N GLN A 77 -24.24 -18.05 0.73
CA GLN A 77 -25.27 -19.07 0.96
C GLN A 77 -25.92 -19.58 -0.34
N VAL A 78 -25.84 -18.81 -1.42
CA VAL A 78 -26.33 -19.23 -2.74
C VAL A 78 -25.31 -20.18 -3.39
N PRO A 79 -25.72 -21.40 -3.81
CA PRO A 79 -24.87 -22.30 -4.57
C PRO A 79 -24.29 -21.60 -5.81
N HIS A 80 -23.02 -21.85 -6.13
CA HIS A 80 -22.27 -21.30 -7.28
C HIS A 80 -21.80 -19.84 -7.18
N GLN A 81 -22.02 -19.13 -6.07
CA GLN A 81 -21.40 -17.82 -5.87
C GLN A 81 -19.95 -17.91 -5.36
N PRO A 82 -19.06 -17.01 -5.80
CA PRO A 82 -17.66 -17.04 -5.41
C PRO A 82 -17.49 -16.81 -3.91
N ARG A 83 -16.72 -17.69 -3.25
CA ARG A 83 -16.26 -17.50 -1.87
C ARG A 83 -15.36 -16.27 -1.78
N ARG A 84 -15.40 -15.55 -0.66
CA ARG A 84 -14.43 -14.47 -0.36
C ARG A 84 -13.50 -14.92 0.73
N GLY A 85 -12.24 -14.50 0.66
CA GLY A 85 -11.22 -14.75 1.69
C GLY A 85 -10.59 -13.43 2.10
N HIS A 86 -10.24 -13.32 3.38
CA HIS A 86 -9.51 -12.19 3.95
C HIS A 86 -8.35 -12.72 4.80
N HIS A 87 -7.16 -12.17 4.59
CA HIS A 87 -5.97 -12.49 5.37
C HIS A 87 -5.62 -11.28 6.24
N HIS A 88 -5.65 -11.45 7.56
CA HIS A 88 -5.17 -10.45 8.52
C HIS A 88 -3.81 -10.91 9.03
N ALA A 89 -2.75 -10.13 8.84
CA ALA A 89 -1.40 -10.56 9.22
C ALA A 89 -0.49 -9.37 9.50
N LEU A 90 0.49 -9.59 10.38
CA LEU A 90 1.55 -8.62 10.64
C LEU A 90 2.78 -8.88 9.77
N GLY A 91 3.19 -7.88 9.00
CA GLY A 91 4.42 -7.93 8.20
C GLY A 91 4.45 -6.82 7.14
N ASP A 92 5.59 -6.58 6.51
CA ASP A 92 5.62 -5.72 5.33
C ASP A 92 4.86 -6.36 4.17
N SER A 93 4.27 -5.51 3.33
CA SER A 93 3.37 -5.99 2.28
C SER A 93 4.09 -6.89 1.28
N PHE A 94 5.40 -6.74 1.07
CA PHE A 94 6.15 -7.61 0.15
C PHE A 94 6.33 -9.03 0.69
N SER A 95 6.78 -9.19 1.94
CA SER A 95 6.99 -10.52 2.54
C SER A 95 5.66 -11.27 2.69
N LEU A 96 4.60 -10.55 3.06
CA LEU A 96 3.26 -11.12 3.13
C LEU A 96 2.76 -11.60 1.77
N MET A 97 2.96 -10.81 0.72
CA MET A 97 2.62 -11.20 -0.66
C MET A 97 3.46 -12.38 -1.14
N SER A 98 4.76 -12.43 -0.83
CA SER A 98 5.60 -13.60 -1.12
C SER A 98 5.06 -14.87 -0.48
N ALA A 99 4.62 -14.79 0.79
CA ALA A 99 4.05 -15.94 1.48
C ALA A 99 2.71 -16.35 0.84
N LEU A 100 1.83 -15.39 0.57
CA LEU A 100 0.54 -15.64 -0.07
C LEU A 100 0.71 -16.30 -1.45
N PHE A 101 1.47 -15.66 -2.35
CA PHE A 101 1.69 -16.17 -3.71
C PHE A 101 2.45 -17.50 -3.76
N SER A 102 3.16 -17.89 -2.70
CA SER A 102 3.78 -19.22 -2.62
C SER A 102 2.80 -20.35 -2.29
N CYS A 103 1.61 -20.00 -1.77
CA CYS A 103 0.50 -20.92 -1.55
C CYS A 103 -0.47 -20.99 -2.74
N ASP A 104 -0.39 -20.02 -3.65
CA ASP A 104 -1.28 -19.90 -4.81
C ASP A 104 -0.71 -20.57 -6.05
N LYS A 105 -1.61 -21.06 -6.90
CA LYS A 105 -1.28 -21.61 -8.22
C LYS A 105 -1.93 -20.79 -9.32
N ARG A 106 -1.45 -20.95 -10.54
CA ARG A 106 -2.15 -20.48 -11.74
C ARG A 106 -3.43 -21.27 -11.94
N ALA A 107 -4.54 -20.57 -12.19
CA ALA A 107 -5.85 -21.19 -12.38
C ALA A 107 -6.02 -21.82 -13.77
N ASP A 108 -5.22 -21.41 -14.75
CA ASP A 108 -5.21 -21.95 -16.11
C ASP A 108 -4.28 -23.17 -16.25
N ASP A 109 -3.09 -23.11 -15.65
CA ASP A 109 -2.15 -24.24 -15.59
C ASP A 109 -1.44 -24.27 -14.23
N PRO A 110 -1.89 -25.14 -13.29
CA PRO A 110 -1.32 -25.22 -11.95
C PRO A 110 0.15 -25.68 -11.88
N SER A 111 0.71 -26.20 -12.98
CA SER A 111 2.12 -26.61 -13.05
C SER A 111 3.07 -25.44 -13.29
N LEU A 112 2.56 -24.31 -13.79
CA LEU A 112 3.34 -23.12 -14.09
C LEU A 112 3.36 -22.13 -12.91
N PRO A 113 4.50 -21.44 -12.67
CA PRO A 113 4.56 -20.40 -11.65
C PRO A 113 3.76 -19.16 -12.08
N LEU A 114 3.28 -18.40 -11.10
CA LEU A 114 2.70 -17.08 -11.32
C LEU A 114 3.73 -16.13 -11.96
N SER A 115 3.31 -15.34 -12.95
CA SER A 115 4.18 -14.36 -13.59
C SER A 115 3.81 -12.95 -13.19
N PHE A 116 4.82 -12.09 -13.07
CA PHE A 116 4.68 -10.71 -12.65
C PHE A 116 5.14 -9.76 -13.76
N PRO A 117 4.54 -8.57 -13.90
CA PRO A 117 5.07 -7.51 -14.75
C PRO A 117 6.53 -7.21 -14.44
N SER A 118 7.40 -7.29 -15.45
CA SER A 118 8.79 -6.89 -15.33
C SER A 118 8.91 -5.37 -15.36
N ASN A 119 9.51 -4.78 -14.33
CA ASN A 119 10.00 -3.41 -14.42
C ASN A 119 11.32 -3.43 -15.19
N ASN A 120 11.30 -3.04 -16.46
CA ASN A 120 12.53 -2.62 -17.12
C ASN A 120 12.95 -1.31 -16.46
N ALA A 121 13.78 -1.38 -15.41
CA ALA A 121 14.44 -0.22 -14.88
C ALA A 121 15.30 0.34 -16.02
N ALA A 122 14.89 1.48 -16.58
CA ALA A 122 15.75 2.21 -17.50
C ALA A 122 17.06 2.47 -16.77
N ALA A 123 18.17 2.01 -17.34
CA ALA A 123 19.49 2.16 -16.75
C ALA A 123 19.67 3.61 -16.27
N ALA A 124 19.98 3.78 -14.99
CA ALA A 124 20.27 5.10 -14.44
C ALA A 124 21.43 5.67 -15.26
N LYS A 125 21.19 6.80 -15.95
CA LYS A 125 22.26 7.50 -16.66
C LYS A 125 23.35 7.82 -15.64
N LYS A 126 24.57 7.32 -15.86
CA LYS A 126 25.73 7.65 -15.01
C LYS A 126 25.89 9.17 -15.00
N VAL A 127 25.79 9.77 -13.82
CA VAL A 127 26.07 11.19 -13.63
C VAL A 127 27.59 11.35 -13.67
N GLY A 128 28.10 12.16 -14.60
CA GLY A 128 29.53 12.42 -14.73
C GLY A 128 30.11 13.10 -13.47
N PRO A 129 31.40 12.90 -13.16
CA PRO A 129 32.00 13.26 -11.88
C PRO A 129 32.15 14.78 -11.63
N CYS A 130 31.95 15.62 -12.64
CA CYS A 130 32.05 17.07 -12.49
C CYS A 130 31.15 17.79 -13.50
N GLY A 131 29.90 18.07 -13.11
CA GLY A 131 28.95 18.79 -13.94
C GLY A 131 27.74 19.29 -13.16
N PRO A 132 26.92 20.18 -13.75
CA PRO A 132 25.71 20.73 -13.10
C PRO A 132 24.73 19.66 -12.61
N GLY A 133 24.76 18.46 -13.20
CA GLY A 133 24.01 17.29 -12.74
C GLY A 133 24.42 16.78 -11.34
N LEU A 134 25.71 16.84 -10.98
CA LEU A 134 26.20 16.44 -9.65
C LEU A 134 25.78 17.46 -8.58
N VAL A 135 25.90 18.75 -8.88
CA VAL A 135 25.46 19.83 -7.98
C VAL A 135 23.95 19.71 -7.73
N SER A 136 23.16 19.54 -8.79
CA SER A 136 21.71 19.32 -8.66
C SER A 136 21.37 18.08 -7.82
N LEU A 137 22.09 16.96 -8.02
CA LEU A 137 21.94 15.74 -7.23
C LEU A 137 22.20 15.99 -5.74
N VAL A 138 23.31 16.66 -5.40
CA VAL A 138 23.68 16.97 -4.01
C VAL A 138 22.65 17.91 -3.38
N MET A 139 22.31 19.02 -4.05
CA MET A 139 21.31 19.97 -3.55
C MET A 139 19.94 19.32 -3.34
N ASN A 140 19.49 18.51 -4.30
CA ASN A 140 18.23 17.78 -4.16
C ASN A 140 18.29 16.79 -2.98
N THR A 141 19.42 16.09 -2.81
CA THR A 141 19.63 15.14 -1.70
C THR A 141 19.57 15.83 -0.35
N VAL A 142 20.33 16.92 -0.16
CA VAL A 142 20.32 17.68 1.11
C VAL A 142 18.92 18.21 1.39
N ARG A 143 18.29 18.87 0.43
CA ARG A 143 16.92 19.41 0.58
C ARG A 143 15.92 18.32 0.92
N ASP A 144 15.92 17.21 0.18
CA ASP A 144 14.91 16.17 0.32
C ASP A 144 15.10 15.35 1.60
N PHE A 145 16.35 15.10 1.99
CA PHE A 145 16.67 14.41 3.25
C PHE A 145 16.40 15.30 4.46
N ALA A 146 16.82 16.57 4.44
CA ALA A 146 16.54 17.52 5.53
C ALA A 146 15.02 17.74 5.70
N TRP A 147 14.29 17.91 4.60
CA TRP A 147 12.82 17.98 4.65
C TRP A 147 12.19 16.70 5.19
N GLY A 148 12.71 15.53 4.78
CA GLY A 148 12.26 14.24 5.30
C GLY A 148 12.49 14.10 6.80
N LEU A 149 13.66 14.50 7.30
CA LEU A 149 13.97 14.54 8.73
C LEU A 149 13.02 15.48 9.48
N ALA A 150 12.88 16.72 9.00
CA ALA A 150 12.01 17.72 9.62
C ALA A 150 10.55 17.24 9.69
N LYS A 151 10.02 16.68 8.60
CA LYS A 151 8.70 16.04 8.58
C LYS A 151 8.60 14.86 9.54
N SER A 152 9.66 14.07 9.69
CA SER A 152 9.64 12.90 10.56
C SER A 152 9.71 13.23 12.05
N THR A 153 10.24 14.40 12.42
CA THR A 153 10.54 14.75 13.82
C THR A 153 9.69 15.89 14.39
N PHE A 154 9.44 16.98 13.65
CA PHE A 154 8.82 18.17 14.23
C PHE A 154 7.81 18.93 13.33
N ILE A 155 7.73 18.63 12.03
CA ILE A 155 6.76 19.27 11.13
C ILE A 155 5.57 18.33 10.88
N GLU A 156 4.46 18.58 11.57
CA GLU A 156 3.18 17.91 11.36
C GLU A 156 2.34 18.65 10.30
N ASP A 157 1.63 17.92 9.44
CA ASP A 157 0.60 18.52 8.58
C ASP A 157 -0.57 19.03 9.44
N GLY A 158 -1.13 20.20 9.09
CA GLY A 158 -2.32 20.73 9.73
C GLY A 158 -3.57 19.87 9.49
N VAL A 159 -4.64 20.16 10.24
CA VAL A 159 -5.96 19.53 10.03
C VAL A 159 -6.45 19.83 8.62
N SER A 160 -7.00 18.82 7.97
CA SER A 160 -7.57 18.91 6.62
C SER A 160 -8.69 17.88 6.45
N PRO A 161 -9.50 17.94 5.38
CA PRO A 161 -10.56 16.94 5.15
C PRO A 161 -10.08 15.48 5.08
N ILE A 162 -8.77 15.24 4.90
CA ILE A 162 -8.17 13.90 4.88
C ILE A 162 -7.28 13.60 6.11
N ARG A 163 -7.18 14.54 7.05
CA ARG A 163 -6.37 14.43 8.26
C ARG A 163 -7.08 15.07 9.46
N SER A 164 -7.56 14.25 10.39
CA SER A 164 -8.40 14.71 11.50
C SER A 164 -7.67 15.54 12.57
N GLY A 165 -6.35 15.40 12.73
CA GLY A 165 -5.65 16.04 13.85
C GLY A 165 -5.70 15.26 15.15
N MET A 166 -6.53 14.22 15.23
CA MET A 166 -6.77 13.50 16.47
C MET A 166 -5.56 12.64 16.84
N ASP A 167 -5.30 12.53 18.14
CA ASP A 167 -4.33 11.55 18.64
C ASP A 167 -4.89 10.13 18.50
N ARG A 168 -3.96 9.17 18.34
CA ARG A 168 -4.26 7.73 18.36
C ARG A 168 -5.25 7.28 17.27
N VAL A 169 -5.24 7.94 16.10
CA VAL A 169 -6.06 7.58 14.93
C VAL A 169 -5.84 6.14 14.48
N GLU A 170 -4.65 5.58 14.70
CA GLU A 170 -4.33 4.18 14.41
C GLU A 170 -5.20 3.15 15.14
N PHE A 171 -5.88 3.53 16.22
CA PHE A 171 -6.79 2.67 16.99
C PHE A 171 -8.27 3.00 16.76
N ARG A 172 -8.58 4.01 15.96
CA ARG A 172 -9.95 4.41 15.67
C ARG A 172 -10.58 3.49 14.62
N PRO A 173 -11.91 3.28 14.66
CA PRO A 173 -12.60 2.49 13.64
C PRO A 173 -12.33 3.03 12.24
N ILE A 174 -12.25 2.11 11.28
CA ILE A 174 -11.96 2.43 9.88
C ILE A 174 -13.12 1.97 8.99
N GLU A 175 -13.20 2.50 7.79
CA GLU A 175 -14.01 1.97 6.71
C GLU A 175 -13.10 1.69 5.51
N ILE A 176 -13.27 0.51 4.90
CA ILE A 176 -12.45 0.10 3.75
C ILE A 176 -13.31 0.08 2.49
N SER A 177 -12.98 0.94 1.53
CA SER A 177 -13.65 0.98 0.22
C SER A 177 -12.72 0.49 -0.89
N PHE A 178 -13.31 -0.07 -1.95
CA PHE A 178 -12.57 -0.66 -3.06
C PHE A 178 -12.91 0.02 -4.39
N LEU A 179 -11.89 0.23 -5.23
CA LEU A 179 -12.02 0.66 -6.61
C LEU A 179 -11.22 -0.25 -7.53
N THR A 180 -11.65 -0.34 -8.78
CA THR A 180 -10.93 -1.09 -9.81
C THR A 180 -10.77 -0.25 -11.06
N PHE A 181 -9.54 -0.06 -11.50
CA PHE A 181 -9.22 0.64 -12.75
C PHE A 181 -8.59 -0.31 -13.77
N SER A 182 -8.72 0.00 -15.06
CA SER A 182 -8.10 -0.76 -16.15
C SER A 182 -6.61 -0.43 -16.24
N LEU A 183 -5.72 -1.43 -16.23
CA LEU A 183 -4.29 -1.16 -16.48
C LEU A 183 -4.05 -0.76 -17.93
N ASP A 184 -4.89 -1.17 -18.87
CA ASP A 184 -4.76 -0.78 -20.28
C ASP A 184 -5.05 0.72 -20.46
N ASP A 185 -6.05 1.24 -19.77
CA ASP A 185 -6.36 2.67 -19.78
C ASP A 185 -5.19 3.47 -19.20
N ILE A 186 -4.63 3.01 -18.08
CA ILE A 186 -3.44 3.63 -17.47
C ILE A 186 -2.22 3.55 -18.41
N ARG A 187 -2.06 2.45 -19.16
CA ARG A 187 -1.00 2.31 -20.17
C ARG A 187 -1.19 3.30 -21.32
N ARG A 188 -2.43 3.55 -21.76
CA ARG A 188 -2.76 4.56 -22.79
C ARG A 188 -2.42 5.97 -22.30
N VAL A 189 -2.81 6.32 -21.08
CA VAL A 189 -2.43 7.60 -20.45
C VAL A 189 -0.90 7.73 -20.39
N LYS A 190 -0.21 6.69 -19.91
CA LYS A 190 1.26 6.65 -19.89
C LYS A 190 1.87 6.85 -21.27
N ALA A 191 1.31 6.25 -22.32
CA ALA A 191 1.81 6.39 -23.69
C ALA A 191 1.70 7.85 -24.17
N ARG A 192 0.61 8.54 -23.82
CA ARG A 192 0.39 9.95 -24.17
C ARG A 192 1.34 10.92 -23.47
N ILE A 193 1.52 10.78 -22.15
CA ILE A 193 2.26 11.77 -21.35
C ILE A 193 3.70 11.37 -21.00
N GLY A 194 4.06 10.11 -21.25
CA GLY A 194 5.33 9.49 -20.85
C GLY A 194 5.52 9.34 -19.33
N GLY A 195 6.55 8.61 -18.92
CA GLY A 195 6.84 8.32 -17.50
C GLY A 195 6.59 6.86 -17.13
N THR A 196 6.38 6.59 -15.85
CA THR A 196 6.16 5.24 -15.30
C THR A 196 4.69 5.04 -14.90
N MET A 197 4.27 3.78 -14.77
CA MET A 197 2.92 3.46 -14.28
C MET A 197 2.65 4.09 -12.91
N ASN A 198 3.65 4.07 -12.01
CA ASN A 198 3.53 4.66 -10.68
C ASN A 198 3.30 6.17 -10.72
N ASP A 199 3.87 6.89 -11.71
CA ASP A 199 3.65 8.33 -11.83
C ASP A 199 2.19 8.63 -12.20
N ILE A 200 1.59 7.83 -13.08
CA ILE A 200 0.18 7.96 -13.48
C ILE A 200 -0.74 7.63 -12.30
N ILE A 201 -0.47 6.50 -11.62
CA ILE A 201 -1.26 6.04 -10.47
C ILE A 201 -1.23 7.07 -9.34
N CYS A 202 -0.05 7.57 -8.96
CA CYS A 202 0.06 8.63 -7.97
C CYS A 202 -0.67 9.90 -8.40
N GLY A 203 -0.61 10.26 -9.69
CA GLY A 203 -1.30 11.43 -10.20
C GLY A 203 -2.83 11.30 -10.16
N ILE A 204 -3.39 10.12 -10.50
CA ILE A 204 -4.83 9.83 -10.34
C ILE A 204 -5.23 9.99 -8.87
N ILE A 205 -4.45 9.39 -7.96
CA ILE A 205 -4.74 9.44 -6.52
C ILE A 205 -4.66 10.86 -5.99
N PHE A 206 -3.60 11.60 -6.29
CA PHE A 206 -3.46 12.98 -5.84
C PHE A 206 -4.56 13.87 -6.40
N HIS A 207 -4.94 13.67 -7.67
CA HIS A 207 -6.05 14.42 -8.26
C HIS A 207 -7.39 14.08 -7.58
N GLY A 208 -7.69 12.80 -7.37
CA GLY A 208 -8.90 12.37 -6.66
C GLY A 208 -8.94 12.88 -5.21
N THR A 209 -7.80 12.87 -4.52
CA THR A 209 -7.66 13.46 -3.17
C THR A 209 -7.88 14.97 -3.19
N GLN A 210 -7.34 15.69 -4.18
CA GLN A 210 -7.57 17.13 -4.33
C GLN A 210 -9.05 17.43 -4.56
N LEU A 211 -9.73 16.68 -5.43
CA LEU A 211 -11.17 16.80 -5.66
C LEU A 211 -11.96 16.52 -4.38
N TYR A 212 -11.61 15.48 -3.64
CA TYR A 212 -12.25 15.17 -2.36
C TYR A 212 -12.07 16.31 -1.34
N MET A 213 -10.84 16.79 -1.16
CA MET A 213 -10.56 17.89 -0.21
C MET A 213 -11.30 19.17 -0.59
N GLN A 214 -11.50 19.43 -1.89
CA GLN A 214 -12.29 20.56 -2.36
C GLN A 214 -13.79 20.37 -2.07
N SER A 215 -14.32 19.17 -2.29
CA SER A 215 -15.75 18.88 -2.08
C SER A 215 -16.13 18.73 -0.60
N ALA A 216 -15.24 18.19 0.22
CA ALA A 216 -15.48 17.91 1.64
C ALA A 216 -15.11 19.09 2.57
N GLY A 217 -14.32 20.06 2.09
CA GLY A 217 -14.01 21.29 2.82
C GLY A 217 -14.89 22.46 2.38
N ASP A 218 -14.87 23.57 3.13
CA ASP A 218 -15.69 24.76 2.86
C ASP A 218 -15.20 25.62 1.66
N GLY A 219 -14.44 25.04 0.73
CA GLY A 219 -13.92 25.72 -0.46
C GLY A 219 -12.87 26.84 -0.23
N SER A 220 -12.63 27.27 1.02
CA SER A 220 -11.73 28.39 1.34
C SER A 220 -10.33 28.00 1.84
N ASN A 221 -10.13 26.76 2.27
CA ASN A 221 -8.87 26.32 2.90
C ASN A 221 -7.93 25.64 1.89
N SER A 222 -6.85 26.36 1.52
CA SER A 222 -5.69 25.75 0.88
C SER A 222 -4.90 24.91 1.89
N ALA A 223 -5.42 23.74 2.27
CA ALA A 223 -4.70 22.82 3.13
C ALA A 223 -3.56 22.17 2.35
N GLN A 224 -2.31 22.39 2.78
CA GLN A 224 -1.18 21.57 2.32
C GLN A 224 -1.29 20.20 2.97
N ALA A 225 -1.31 19.16 2.16
CA ALA A 225 -1.25 17.78 2.61
C ALA A 225 0.05 17.14 2.12
N THR A 226 0.60 16.22 2.91
CA THR A 226 1.77 15.43 2.54
C THR A 226 1.34 13.97 2.42
N ALA A 227 1.56 13.38 1.25
CA ALA A 227 1.47 11.95 1.07
C ALA A 227 2.83 11.28 1.32
N LEU A 228 2.80 10.22 2.11
CA LEU A 228 3.92 9.31 2.32
C LEU A 228 3.82 8.17 1.30
N VAL A 229 4.58 8.26 0.22
CA VAL A 229 4.61 7.22 -0.82
C VAL A 229 5.63 6.15 -0.42
N LEU A 230 5.13 4.96 -0.08
CA LEU A 230 5.95 3.83 0.34
C LEU A 230 6.60 3.18 -0.88
N LEU A 231 7.87 2.83 -0.74
CA LEU A 231 8.70 2.19 -1.74
C LEU A 231 9.28 0.90 -1.18
N ASN A 232 9.23 -0.17 -1.95
CA ASN A 232 10.03 -1.34 -1.62
C ASN A 232 11.51 -1.05 -1.93
N THR A 233 12.40 -1.19 -0.95
CA THR A 233 13.84 -0.90 -1.09
C THR A 233 14.66 -2.09 -1.55
N ARG A 234 14.02 -3.25 -1.74
CA ARG A 234 14.66 -4.42 -2.33
C ARG A 234 14.99 -4.15 -3.79
N VAL A 235 16.18 -4.57 -4.23
CA VAL A 235 16.48 -4.70 -5.65
C VAL A 235 15.63 -5.87 -6.16
N ILE A 236 14.47 -5.57 -6.74
CA ILE A 236 13.57 -6.59 -7.28
C ILE A 236 14.12 -6.98 -8.66
N ASP A 237 15.18 -7.78 -8.66
CA ASP A 237 15.56 -8.53 -9.86
C ASP A 237 14.59 -9.72 -9.97
N LYS A 238 13.40 -9.40 -10.49
CA LYS A 238 12.32 -10.26 -10.98
C LYS A 238 11.80 -11.34 -9.99
N ASN A 239 10.53 -11.13 -9.61
CA ASN A 239 9.59 -12.05 -8.95
C ASN A 239 9.64 -12.13 -7.42
N TYR A 240 8.47 -12.39 -6.85
CA TYR A 240 8.32 -12.83 -5.46
C TYR A 240 9.03 -14.19 -5.31
N LYS A 241 9.77 -14.35 -4.20
CA LYS A 241 10.45 -15.61 -3.88
C LYS A 241 9.71 -16.33 -2.76
N ASN A 242 9.86 -17.66 -2.71
CA ASN A 242 9.30 -18.45 -1.62
C ASN A 242 9.89 -17.97 -0.27
N PRO A 243 9.09 -17.86 0.81
CA PRO A 243 9.61 -17.48 2.13
C PRO A 243 10.83 -18.30 2.58
N LYS A 244 10.91 -19.59 2.26
CA LYS A 244 12.07 -20.46 2.58
C LYS A 244 13.36 -20.02 1.88
N GLU A 245 13.27 -19.39 0.72
CA GLU A 245 14.44 -18.85 0.02
C GLU A 245 14.83 -17.50 0.59
N MET A 246 13.84 -16.68 0.96
CA MET A 246 14.03 -15.34 1.51
C MET A 246 14.63 -15.34 2.93
N THR A 247 14.58 -16.46 3.65
CA THR A 247 15.17 -16.62 4.99
C THR A 247 16.61 -17.16 4.98
N LYS A 248 17.15 -17.54 3.81
CA LYS A 248 18.55 -18.00 3.71
C LYS A 248 19.52 -16.86 4.04
N PRO A 249 20.73 -17.18 4.56
CA PRO A 249 21.82 -16.22 4.62
C PRO A 249 22.06 -15.63 3.22
N ASP A 250 22.21 -14.30 3.13
CA ASP A 250 22.45 -13.55 1.89
C ASP A 250 21.34 -13.66 0.82
N ALA A 251 20.11 -13.96 1.24
CA ALA A 251 18.96 -13.99 0.34
C ALA A 251 18.71 -12.62 -0.32
N GLU A 252 18.53 -12.63 -1.64
CA GLU A 252 18.12 -11.47 -2.44
C GLU A 252 16.82 -11.78 -3.18
N PRO A 253 15.66 -11.21 -2.81
CA PRO A 253 15.45 -10.34 -1.65
C PRO A 253 15.32 -11.09 -0.31
N PRO A 254 15.72 -10.47 0.81
CA PRO A 254 15.57 -11.06 2.15
C PRO A 254 14.15 -10.87 2.74
N TRP A 255 13.80 -11.77 3.65
CA TRP A 255 12.58 -11.70 4.47
C TRP A 255 12.63 -10.58 5.52
N GLY A 256 11.47 -10.01 5.85
CA GLY A 256 11.30 -9.01 6.92
C GLY A 256 10.99 -7.60 6.41
N ASN A 257 10.85 -6.61 7.29
CA ASN A 257 10.40 -5.28 6.88
C ASN A 257 11.49 -4.49 6.14
N ARG A 258 11.34 -4.29 4.83
CA ARG A 258 12.24 -3.45 4.01
C ARG A 258 11.46 -2.55 3.06
N PHE A 259 11.16 -1.36 3.55
CA PHE A 259 10.57 -0.30 2.77
C PHE A 259 11.28 1.02 3.06
N GLY A 260 11.18 1.94 2.12
CA GLY A 260 11.52 3.35 2.27
C GLY A 260 10.28 4.17 1.95
N PHE A 261 10.40 5.49 2.05
CA PHE A 261 9.28 6.37 1.79
C PHE A 261 9.72 7.70 1.20
N LEU A 262 8.81 8.31 0.44
CA LEU A 262 8.95 9.64 -0.11
C LEU A 262 7.84 10.55 0.42
N HIS A 263 8.23 11.70 0.95
CA HIS A 263 7.31 12.78 1.29
C HIS A 263 6.96 13.56 0.02
N ILE A 264 5.71 13.49 -0.41
CA ILE A 264 5.20 14.14 -1.61
C ILE A 264 4.09 15.12 -1.22
N SER A 265 4.29 16.40 -1.48
CA SER A 265 3.30 17.44 -1.21
C SER A 265 2.13 17.36 -2.19
N ILE A 266 0.91 17.39 -1.67
CA ILE A 266 -0.35 17.58 -2.37
C ILE A 266 -0.82 19.00 -2.05
N SER A 267 -1.04 19.80 -3.09
CA SER A 267 -1.53 21.18 -2.95
C SER A 267 -2.88 21.32 -3.63
N THR A 268 -3.85 21.93 -2.95
CA THR A 268 -5.20 22.21 -3.47
C THR A 268 -5.36 23.65 -3.98
N ARG A 269 -4.26 24.40 -4.14
CA ARG A 269 -4.28 25.87 -4.38
C ARG A 269 -4.99 26.32 -5.66
N ASP A 270 -4.96 25.51 -6.71
CA ASP A 270 -5.50 25.87 -8.03
C ASP A 270 -6.69 24.95 -8.28
N GLY A 271 -7.92 25.49 -8.22
CA GLY A 271 -9.17 24.72 -8.28
C GLY A 271 -9.06 23.48 -9.17
N PRO A 272 -8.91 22.27 -8.60
CA PRO A 272 -8.50 21.08 -9.33
C PRO A 272 -9.51 20.71 -10.41
N ASP A 273 -10.75 21.17 -10.27
CA ASP A 273 -11.77 21.02 -11.31
C ASP A 273 -11.53 21.83 -12.60
N LYS A 274 -10.74 22.91 -12.56
CA LYS A 274 -10.48 23.78 -13.73
C LYS A 274 -9.13 23.53 -14.40
N ASP A 275 -8.22 22.82 -13.73
CA ASP A 275 -6.91 22.47 -14.27
C ASP A 275 -7.02 21.37 -15.33
N ASP A 276 -6.18 21.45 -16.35
CA ASP A 276 -5.96 20.33 -17.28
C ASP A 276 -5.44 19.11 -16.49
N PRO A 277 -6.18 17.99 -16.49
CA PRO A 277 -5.83 16.81 -15.68
C PRO A 277 -4.45 16.24 -16.06
N LEU A 278 -3.99 16.38 -17.30
CA LEU A 278 -2.67 15.93 -17.72
C LEU A 278 -1.54 16.83 -17.20
N LYS A 279 -1.80 18.13 -16.98
CA LYS A 279 -0.84 19.02 -16.29
C LYS A 279 -0.65 18.60 -14.85
N ILE A 280 -1.70 18.13 -14.17
CA ILE A 280 -1.61 17.59 -12.81
C ILE A 280 -0.68 16.38 -12.78
N ILE A 281 -0.88 15.40 -13.67
CA ILE A 281 0.04 14.24 -13.75
C ILE A 281 1.47 14.69 -14.06
N SER A 282 1.64 15.67 -14.95
CA SER A 282 2.96 16.19 -15.31
C SER A 282 3.65 16.91 -14.13
N LYS A 283 2.91 17.66 -13.29
CA LYS A 283 3.40 18.24 -12.04
C LYS A 283 3.87 17.13 -11.09
N VAL A 284 3.04 16.10 -10.87
CA VAL A 284 3.33 14.96 -9.99
C VAL A 284 4.55 14.17 -10.49
N LYS A 285 4.62 13.87 -11.79
CA LYS A 285 5.76 13.19 -12.42
C LYS A 285 7.07 13.94 -12.19
N ARG A 286 7.09 15.26 -12.40
CA ARG A 286 8.28 16.08 -12.15
C ARG A 286 8.70 16.02 -10.68
N LEU A 287 7.73 16.11 -9.77
CA LEU A 287 7.95 16.07 -8.33
C LEU A 287 8.57 14.75 -7.87
N ILE A 288 8.00 13.62 -8.31
CA ILE A 288 8.47 12.26 -8.02
C ILE A 288 9.83 12.01 -8.67
N LYS A 289 10.01 12.37 -9.94
CA LYS A 289 11.29 12.22 -10.65
C LYS A 289 12.42 12.95 -9.94
N ARG A 290 12.18 14.18 -9.47
CA ARG A 290 13.15 14.97 -8.68
C ARG A 290 13.46 14.32 -7.33
N LYS A 291 12.45 13.77 -6.62
CA LYS A 291 12.68 13.04 -5.36
C LYS A 291 13.50 11.76 -5.60
N LYS A 292 13.21 11.03 -6.68
CA LYS A 292 13.93 9.82 -7.08
C LYS A 292 15.35 10.09 -7.58
N SER A 293 15.61 11.28 -8.13
CA SER A 293 16.96 11.72 -8.49
C SER A 293 17.76 12.22 -7.28
N SER A 294 17.25 12.06 -6.06
CA SER A 294 18.00 12.31 -4.82
C SER A 294 18.46 10.99 -4.21
N LEU A 295 19.53 11.01 -3.41
CA LEU A 295 19.90 9.86 -2.58
C LEU A 295 19.05 9.77 -1.29
N GLY A 296 17.97 10.56 -1.17
CA GLY A 296 17.16 10.66 0.04
C GLY A 296 16.62 9.33 0.55
N VAL A 297 16.06 8.49 -0.34
CA VAL A 297 15.54 7.16 0.03
C VAL A 297 16.66 6.25 0.56
N PHE A 298 17.84 6.29 -0.06
CA PHE A 298 19.00 5.53 0.37
C PHE A 298 19.47 5.99 1.76
N LEU A 299 19.60 7.31 1.97
CA LEU A 299 20.01 7.89 3.24
C LEU A 299 19.00 7.61 4.35
N THR A 300 17.69 7.67 4.08
CA THR A 300 16.66 7.28 5.04
C THR A 300 16.76 5.80 5.38
N GLY A 301 17.03 4.92 4.41
CA GLY A 301 17.26 3.50 4.68
C GLY A 301 18.47 3.27 5.60
N GLN A 302 19.59 3.95 5.33
CA GLN A 302 20.79 3.90 6.17
C GLN A 302 20.53 4.44 7.58
N LEU A 303 19.78 5.53 7.71
CA LEU A 303 19.39 6.10 8.99
C LEU A 303 18.57 5.09 9.81
N LEU A 304 17.52 4.51 9.22
CA LEU A 304 16.66 3.54 9.90
C LEU A 304 17.44 2.30 10.35
N GLU A 305 18.35 1.80 9.50
CA GLU A 305 19.19 0.65 9.85
C GLU A 305 20.19 0.98 10.96
N THR A 306 20.77 2.17 10.93
CA THR A 306 21.68 2.67 11.98
C THR A 306 20.92 2.82 13.30
N MET A 307 19.74 3.45 13.30
CA MET A 307 18.88 3.55 14.48
C MET A 307 18.51 2.17 15.02
N ARG A 308 18.14 1.23 14.15
CA ARG A 308 17.80 -0.14 14.55
C ARG A 308 18.96 -0.85 15.22
N ARG A 309 20.18 -0.68 14.70
CA ARG A 309 21.40 -1.32 15.20
C ARG A 309 21.87 -0.73 16.53
N PHE A 310 21.84 0.60 16.68
CA PHE A 310 22.44 1.28 17.83
C PHE A 310 21.44 1.71 18.90
N LEU A 311 20.21 2.08 18.51
CA LEU A 311 19.16 2.58 19.42
C LEU A 311 18.05 1.55 19.67
N GLY A 312 18.04 0.45 18.93
CA GLY A 312 17.08 -0.64 19.06
C GLY A 312 15.81 -0.45 18.22
N PRO A 313 15.02 -1.54 18.10
CA PRO A 313 13.83 -1.56 17.26
C PRO A 313 12.69 -0.66 17.77
N GLU A 314 12.55 -0.46 19.08
CA GLU A 314 11.49 0.35 19.68
C GLU A 314 11.67 1.84 19.36
N VAL A 315 12.90 2.36 19.43
CA VAL A 315 13.22 3.75 19.04
C VAL A 315 12.98 3.95 17.55
N THR A 316 13.40 2.99 16.73
CA THR A 316 13.20 3.02 15.27
C THR A 316 11.70 2.98 14.92
N ALA A 317 10.92 2.15 15.60
CA ALA A 317 9.47 2.09 15.43
C ALA A 317 8.78 3.40 15.82
N ARG A 318 9.20 4.06 16.91
CA ARG A 318 8.69 5.39 17.29
C ARG A 318 9.01 6.45 16.24
N TYR A 319 10.20 6.41 15.63
CA TYR A 319 10.55 7.33 14.55
C TYR A 319 9.68 7.13 13.31
N VAL A 320 9.46 5.88 12.89
CA VAL A 320 8.58 5.54 11.77
C VAL A 320 7.13 5.92 12.08
N HIS A 321 6.67 5.69 13.32
CA HIS A 321 5.33 6.09 13.78
C HIS A 321 5.16 7.62 13.69
N SER A 322 6.12 8.40 14.22
CA SER A 322 6.13 9.86 14.12
C SER A 322 6.12 10.34 12.66
N THR A 323 6.89 9.69 11.79
CA THR A 323 6.91 9.99 10.35
C THR A 323 5.52 9.83 9.72
N MET A 324 4.83 8.73 10.03
CA MET A 324 3.48 8.49 9.52
C MET A 324 2.48 9.49 10.12
N LYS A 325 2.54 9.73 11.44
CA LYS A 325 1.66 10.67 12.15
C LYS A 325 1.75 12.08 11.54
N ASN A 326 2.96 12.52 11.20
CA ASN A 326 3.21 13.88 10.73
C ASN A 326 2.75 14.15 9.28
N THR A 327 2.24 13.13 8.59
CA THR A 327 1.77 13.21 7.20
C THR A 327 0.27 12.94 7.09
N SER A 328 -0.37 13.48 6.07
CA SER A 328 -1.83 13.40 5.90
C SER A 328 -2.32 12.05 5.39
N MET A 329 -1.54 11.35 4.57
CA MET A 329 -1.94 10.06 4.00
C MET A 329 -0.74 9.19 3.61
N ALA A 330 -0.96 7.88 3.41
CA ALA A 330 0.03 6.99 2.79
C ALA A 330 -0.48 6.33 1.52
N ILE A 331 0.46 6.04 0.61
CA ILE A 331 0.23 5.27 -0.62
C ILE A 331 1.20 4.09 -0.65
N SER A 332 0.68 2.87 -0.76
CA SER A 332 1.46 1.66 -1.01
C SER A 332 1.03 1.00 -2.32
N ASN A 333 1.99 0.66 -3.17
CA ASN A 333 1.72 0.00 -4.45
C ASN A 333 2.55 -1.28 -4.60
N LEU A 334 1.87 -2.39 -4.87
CA LEU A 334 2.45 -3.71 -5.09
C LEU A 334 2.11 -4.21 -6.50
N ILE A 335 3.04 -4.95 -7.06
CA ILE A 335 2.83 -5.64 -8.32
C ILE A 335 2.25 -7.01 -7.99
N GLY A 336 1.05 -7.33 -8.46
CA GLY A 336 0.51 -8.69 -8.38
C GLY A 336 0.56 -9.43 -9.73
N PRO A 337 0.06 -10.68 -9.76
CA PRO A 337 0.26 -11.58 -10.89
C PRO A 337 -0.57 -11.18 -12.13
N LYS A 338 -0.06 -11.55 -13.30
CA LYS A 338 -0.75 -11.31 -14.58
C LYS A 338 -1.91 -12.27 -14.79
N GLU A 339 -1.73 -13.51 -14.37
CA GLU A 339 -2.68 -14.59 -14.53
C GLU A 339 -3.71 -14.63 -13.40
N LYS A 340 -4.80 -15.35 -13.64
CA LYS A 340 -5.77 -15.67 -12.59
C LYS A 340 -5.13 -16.69 -11.64
N MET A 341 -5.09 -16.36 -10.35
CA MET A 341 -4.59 -17.25 -9.32
C MET A 341 -5.72 -18.15 -8.77
N SER A 342 -5.35 -19.27 -8.17
CA SER A 342 -6.24 -20.19 -7.45
C SER A 342 -5.61 -20.62 -6.15
N LEU A 343 -6.40 -20.59 -5.07
CA LEU A 343 -6.02 -21.07 -3.75
C LEU A 343 -6.79 -22.35 -3.46
N ALA A 344 -6.08 -23.46 -3.21
CA ALA A 344 -6.69 -24.78 -3.00
C ALA A 344 -7.74 -25.13 -4.07
N ASP A 345 -7.36 -24.97 -5.34
CA ASP A 345 -8.20 -25.21 -6.53
C ASP A 345 -9.45 -24.33 -6.64
N HIS A 346 -9.57 -23.29 -5.81
CA HIS A 346 -10.60 -22.26 -5.93
C HIS A 346 -10.05 -21.00 -6.64
N PRO A 347 -10.53 -20.67 -7.85
CA PRO A 347 -10.05 -19.50 -8.58
C PRO A 347 -10.41 -18.18 -7.88
N ILE A 348 -9.41 -17.30 -7.72
CA ILE A 348 -9.57 -16.00 -7.08
C ILE A 348 -10.06 -14.97 -8.10
N ARG A 349 -11.25 -14.40 -7.86
CA ARG A 349 -11.88 -13.42 -8.76
C ARG A 349 -11.31 -12.01 -8.62
N SER A 350 -10.97 -11.61 -7.40
CA SER A 350 -10.43 -10.27 -7.10
C SER A 350 -9.51 -10.35 -5.91
N PHE A 351 -8.50 -9.50 -5.89
CA PHE A 351 -7.48 -9.46 -4.88
C PHE A 351 -7.20 -8.01 -4.47
N HIS A 352 -7.23 -7.72 -3.16
CA HIS A 352 -6.94 -6.43 -2.58
C HIS A 352 -6.10 -6.65 -1.31
N PHE A 353 -5.36 -5.63 -0.90
CA PHE A 353 -4.75 -5.59 0.43
C PHE A 353 -5.01 -4.24 1.06
N MET A 354 -4.90 -4.17 2.39
CA MET A 354 -5.00 -2.92 3.16
C MET A 354 -3.93 -2.94 4.25
N VAL A 355 -3.34 -1.78 4.53
CA VAL A 355 -2.46 -1.58 5.68
C VAL A 355 -3.28 -0.91 6.77
N VAL A 356 -3.38 -1.57 7.93
CA VAL A 356 -4.16 -1.13 9.10
C VAL A 356 -3.25 -0.82 10.28
N GLY A 357 -3.78 -0.18 11.34
CA GLY A 357 -3.00 0.12 12.55
C GLY A 357 -1.86 1.12 12.36
N VAL A 358 -2.00 2.07 11.43
CA VAL A 358 -1.02 3.17 11.21
C VAL A 358 -1.66 4.53 11.51
N PRO A 359 -0.89 5.52 11.99
CA PRO A 359 -1.42 6.77 12.57
C PRO A 359 -1.84 7.79 11.48
N GLN A 360 -2.76 7.40 10.59
CA GLN A 360 -3.22 8.22 9.47
C GLN A 360 -4.71 7.98 9.20
N SER A 361 -5.47 9.08 9.00
CA SER A 361 -6.90 9.01 8.70
C SER A 361 -7.19 8.47 7.30
N LEU A 362 -6.29 8.67 6.33
CA LEU A 362 -6.43 8.17 4.95
C LEU A 362 -5.24 7.31 4.54
N ARG A 363 -5.54 6.09 4.08
CA ARG A 363 -4.53 5.16 3.53
C ARG A 363 -5.01 4.60 2.21
N ILE A 364 -4.12 4.54 1.23
CA ILE A 364 -4.43 3.99 -0.09
C ILE A 364 -3.42 2.90 -0.42
N THR A 365 -3.95 1.75 -0.78
CA THR A 365 -3.19 0.53 -1.07
C THR A 365 -3.61 -0.02 -2.41
N ILE A 366 -2.64 -0.48 -3.19
CA ILE A 366 -2.84 -0.74 -4.61
C ILE A 366 -2.11 -2.01 -5.00
N VAL A 367 -2.81 -2.96 -5.62
CA VAL A 367 -2.19 -4.14 -6.23
C VAL A 367 -2.66 -4.31 -7.67
N SER A 368 -1.75 -4.65 -8.58
CA SER A 368 -2.15 -5.09 -9.92
C SER A 368 -2.58 -6.56 -9.92
N TYR A 369 -3.72 -6.91 -10.48
CA TYR A 369 -4.15 -8.30 -10.61
C TYR A 369 -4.99 -8.49 -11.88
N MET A 370 -4.63 -9.46 -12.72
CA MET A 370 -5.36 -9.79 -13.96
C MET A 370 -5.64 -8.57 -14.86
N GLY A 371 -4.61 -7.77 -15.16
CA GLY A 371 -4.77 -6.59 -16.02
C GLY A 371 -5.54 -5.42 -15.38
N LYS A 372 -5.89 -5.51 -14.09
CA LYS A 372 -6.64 -4.48 -13.37
C LYS A 372 -5.82 -3.91 -12.22
N LEU A 373 -5.97 -2.62 -11.97
CA LEU A 373 -5.47 -1.96 -10.78
C LEU A 373 -6.53 -2.07 -9.69
N LYS A 374 -6.19 -2.73 -8.59
CA LYS A 374 -7.07 -2.96 -7.44
C LYS A 374 -6.70 -2.00 -6.34
N VAL A 375 -7.54 -1.00 -6.11
CA VAL A 375 -7.31 0.08 -5.14
C VAL A 375 -8.18 -0.18 -3.92
N ALA A 376 -7.58 -0.17 -2.75
CA ALA A 376 -8.30 -0.19 -1.48
C ALA A 376 -7.96 1.09 -0.70
N MET A 377 -8.99 1.73 -0.15
CA MET A 377 -8.90 2.99 0.59
C MET A 377 -9.42 2.76 2.01
N GLY A 378 -8.55 2.94 3.01
CA GLY A 378 -8.88 2.79 4.42
C GLY A 378 -9.01 4.17 5.05
N THR A 379 -10.22 4.53 5.45
CA THR A 379 -10.60 5.86 5.95
C THR A 379 -10.96 5.83 7.43
N GLU A 380 -10.73 6.92 8.16
CA GLU A 380 -11.22 7.09 9.54
C GLU A 380 -12.75 7.18 9.53
N LYS A 381 -13.42 6.21 10.18
CA LYS A 381 -14.87 6.10 10.19
C LYS A 381 -15.51 7.32 10.85
N GLY A 382 -16.50 7.90 10.18
CA GLY A 382 -17.22 9.10 10.66
C GLY A 382 -16.45 10.42 10.48
N PHE A 383 -15.24 10.39 9.91
CA PHE A 383 -14.49 11.60 9.58
C PHE A 383 -14.35 11.81 8.06
N ILE A 384 -13.95 10.78 7.33
CA ILE A 384 -13.85 10.82 5.86
C ILE A 384 -15.04 10.09 5.27
N ASP A 385 -15.78 10.73 4.36
CA ASP A 385 -16.86 10.09 3.61
C ASP A 385 -16.26 9.16 2.53
N PRO A 386 -16.39 7.82 2.68
CA PRO A 386 -15.83 6.89 1.72
C PRO A 386 -16.51 6.97 0.34
N LYS A 387 -17.82 7.25 0.27
CA LYS A 387 -18.58 7.31 -0.98
C LYS A 387 -18.22 8.56 -1.78
N LEU A 388 -18.05 9.69 -1.10
CA LEU A 388 -17.56 10.90 -1.73
C LEU A 388 -16.13 10.70 -2.23
N LEU A 389 -15.25 10.11 -1.41
CA LEU A 389 -13.87 9.83 -1.80
C LEU A 389 -13.78 8.90 -3.02
N THR A 390 -14.57 7.81 -3.06
CA THR A 390 -14.61 6.91 -4.23
C THR A 390 -15.07 7.65 -5.48
N THR A 391 -16.12 8.47 -5.37
CA THR A 391 -16.64 9.27 -6.48
C THR A 391 -15.60 10.25 -7.02
N CYS A 392 -14.86 10.93 -6.14
CA CYS A 392 -13.79 11.84 -6.53
C CYS A 392 -12.63 11.12 -7.23
N MET A 393 -12.26 9.92 -6.77
CA MET A 393 -11.22 9.09 -7.39
C MET A 393 -11.63 8.59 -8.78
N GLU A 394 -12.88 8.14 -8.94
CA GLU A 394 -13.42 7.74 -10.25
C GLU A 394 -13.51 8.93 -11.21
N LYS A 395 -13.97 10.10 -10.73
CA LYS A 395 -14.00 11.34 -11.50
C LYS A 395 -12.59 11.72 -11.97
N ALA A 396 -11.60 11.65 -11.08
CA ALA A 396 -10.20 11.93 -11.44
C ALA A 396 -9.69 10.98 -12.52
N TYR A 397 -9.88 9.67 -12.32
CA TYR A 397 -9.50 8.65 -13.28
C TYR A 397 -10.12 8.90 -14.66
N LYS A 398 -11.44 9.12 -14.70
CA LYS A 398 -12.20 9.35 -15.93
C LYS A 398 -11.66 10.57 -16.69
N ARG A 399 -11.50 11.71 -16.02
CA ARG A 399 -10.99 12.94 -16.64
C ARG A 399 -9.57 12.79 -17.19
N ILE A 400 -8.69 12.15 -16.43
CA ILE A 400 -7.30 11.90 -16.88
C ILE A 400 -7.29 10.98 -18.09
N TYR A 401 -8.15 9.95 -18.10
CA TYR A 401 -8.26 9.03 -19.21
C TYR A 401 -8.82 9.71 -20.46
N GLU A 402 -9.94 10.43 -20.35
CA GLU A 402 -10.57 11.17 -21.45
C GLU A 402 -9.61 12.19 -22.07
N ALA A 403 -8.96 13.02 -21.25
CA ALA A 403 -7.98 13.99 -21.74
C ALA A 403 -6.76 13.34 -22.42
N ALA A 404 -6.42 12.09 -22.07
CA ALA A 404 -5.34 11.37 -22.74
C ALA A 404 -5.78 10.76 -24.09
N LEU A 405 -7.07 10.55 -24.28
CA LEU A 405 -7.66 10.06 -25.53
C LEU A 405 -8.01 11.17 -26.52
N GLU A 406 -8.19 12.40 -26.04
CA GLU A 406 -8.33 13.57 -26.90
C GLU A 406 -7.08 13.69 -27.79
N GLU A 407 -7.24 13.31 -29.06
CA GLU A 407 -6.30 13.65 -30.12
C GLU A 407 -6.29 15.18 -30.21
N ASN A 408 -5.14 15.81 -29.94
CA ASN A 408 -5.04 17.20 -30.35
C ASN A 408 -5.07 17.22 -31.89
N PRO A 409 -5.97 17.99 -32.52
CA PRO A 409 -5.99 18.15 -33.96
C PRO A 409 -4.67 18.69 -34.51
#